data_AF-A0A804N5H2-F1
#
_entry.id   AF-A0A804N5H2-F1
#
_cell.length_a   1.000
_cell.length_b   1.000
_cell.length_c   1.000
_cell.angle_alpha   90.00
_cell.angle_beta   90.00
_cell.angle_gamma   90.00
#
_symmetry.space_group_name_H-M   'P 1'
#
loop_
_entity.id
_entity.type
_entity.pdbx_description
1 polymer ?
#
loop_
_entity_poly.entity_id
_entity_poly.type
_entity_poly.pdbx_seq_one_letter_code
_entity_poly.pdbx_strand_id
1 'polypeptide(L)'
;RRRAPFRFLLAADAIVAVYSALEAAAAAWEAARGATPLPEAVQLWFDFGHDQGFGYLALAGAAAAARDVAGCGRGREGWTSGGGGAGAAACVRADVAVGLGFAGFAFLALAALVTGFRLACFLATGSRFPPTQPASY
;
A
#
# COMPACT_ATOMS: atom_id res chain seq x y z
N ARG A 1 26.26 2.97 1.00
CA ARG A 1 25.16 3.17 1.98
C ARG A 1 23.97 3.98 1.43
N ARG A 2 24.16 5.02 0.59
CA ARG A 2 23.08 5.91 0.06
C ARG A 2 21.94 5.26 -0.77
N ARG A 3 22.07 4.01 -1.20
CA ARG A 3 21.00 3.29 -1.93
C ARG A 3 20.09 2.47 -1.02
N ALA A 4 20.40 2.37 0.28
CA ALA A 4 19.64 1.51 1.20
C ALA A 4 18.16 1.93 1.30
N PRO A 5 17.80 3.23 1.39
CA PRO A 5 16.39 3.63 1.47
C PRO A 5 15.60 3.30 0.21
N PHE A 6 16.18 3.49 -0.98
CA PHE A 6 15.52 3.10 -2.24
C PHE A 6 15.41 1.59 -2.42
N ARG A 7 16.38 0.81 -1.91
CA ARG A 7 16.25 -0.65 -1.89
C ARG A 7 15.13 -1.10 -0.96
N PHE A 8 14.97 -0.43 0.17
CA PHE A 8 13.87 -0.68 1.09
C PHE A 8 12.52 -0.29 0.50
N LEU A 9 12.41 0.91 -0.09
CA LEU A 9 11.23 1.35 -0.84
C LEU A 9 10.85 0.35 -1.93
N LEU A 10 11.81 -0.04 -2.79
CA LEU A 10 11.58 -1.02 -3.84
C LEU A 10 11.07 -2.36 -3.28
N ALA A 11 11.67 -2.84 -2.19
CA ALA A 11 11.24 -4.09 -1.56
C ALA A 11 9.83 -3.98 -0.97
N ALA A 12 9.53 -2.86 -0.29
CA ALA A 12 8.21 -2.57 0.26
C ALA A 12 7.15 -2.52 -0.85
N ASP A 13 7.38 -1.74 -1.91
CA ASP A 13 6.46 -1.61 -3.04
C ASP A 13 6.28 -2.93 -3.78
N ALA A 14 7.33 -3.75 -3.92
CA ALA A 14 7.23 -5.07 -4.53
C ALA A 14 6.37 -6.03 -3.70
N ILE A 15 6.53 -6.05 -2.38
CA ILE A 15 5.69 -6.85 -1.47
C ILE A 15 4.24 -6.40 -1.57
N VAL A 16 3.99 -5.08 -1.51
CA VAL A 16 2.65 -4.49 -1.64
C VAL A 16 2.02 -4.83 -2.98
N ALA A 17 2.77 -4.73 -4.08
CA ALA A 17 2.25 -5.03 -5.40
C ALA A 17 1.83 -6.50 -5.54
N VAL A 18 2.64 -7.43 -5.00
CA VAL A 18 2.31 -8.87 -4.98
C VAL A 18 1.06 -9.12 -4.14
N TYR A 19 0.99 -8.55 -2.93
CA TYR A 19 -0.17 -8.66 -2.07
C TYR A 19 -1.44 -8.12 -2.75
N SER A 20 -1.40 -6.89 -3.27
CA SER A 20 -2.53 -6.25 -3.94
C SER A 20 -3.00 -7.04 -5.18
N ALA A 21 -2.08 -7.71 -5.89
CA ALA A 21 -2.45 -8.58 -7.01
C ALA A 21 -3.18 -9.85 -6.55
N LEU A 22 -2.76 -10.45 -5.42
CA LEU A 22 -3.44 -11.59 -4.81
C LEU A 22 -4.83 -11.19 -4.29
N GLU A 23 -4.95 -10.03 -3.65
CA GLU A 23 -6.23 -9.46 -3.21
C GLU A 23 -7.18 -9.20 -4.39
N ALA A 24 -6.68 -8.60 -5.47
CA ALA A 24 -7.47 -8.39 -6.67
C ALA A 24 -7.94 -9.71 -7.31
N ALA A 25 -7.08 -10.74 -7.30
CA ALA A 25 -7.43 -12.08 -7.78
C ALA A 25 -8.48 -12.75 -6.87
N ALA A 26 -8.35 -12.61 -5.55
CA ALA A 26 -9.33 -13.11 -4.58
C ALA A 26 -10.68 -12.40 -4.73
N ALA A 27 -10.68 -11.07 -4.91
CA ALA A 27 -11.90 -10.30 -5.16
C ALA A 27 -12.57 -10.70 -6.48
N ALA A 28 -11.80 -10.90 -7.56
CA ALA A 28 -12.31 -11.39 -8.83
C ALA A 28 -12.87 -12.82 -8.72
N TRP A 29 -12.20 -13.69 -7.95
CA TRP A 29 -12.67 -15.03 -7.65
C TRP A 29 -13.99 -15.01 -6.89
N GLU A 30 -14.10 -14.18 -5.86
CA GLU A 30 -15.31 -14.02 -5.07
C GLU A 30 -16.47 -13.50 -5.92
N ALA A 31 -16.22 -12.50 -6.77
CA ALA A 31 -17.22 -12.00 -7.72
C ALA A 31 -17.68 -13.06 -8.71
N ALA A 32 -16.77 -13.94 -9.15
CA ALA A 32 -17.09 -15.01 -10.10
C ALA A 32 -17.80 -16.22 -9.47
N ARG A 33 -17.46 -16.58 -8.23
CA ARG A 33 -17.98 -17.79 -7.57
C ARG A 33 -19.03 -17.53 -6.50
N GLY A 34 -19.22 -16.29 -6.08
CA GLY A 34 -20.08 -15.92 -4.95
C GLY A 34 -19.59 -16.46 -3.60
N ALA A 35 -18.32 -16.86 -3.51
CA ALA A 35 -17.74 -17.49 -2.33
C ALA A 35 -16.32 -16.96 -2.08
N THR A 36 -16.04 -16.68 -0.82
CA THR A 36 -14.71 -16.30 -0.33
C THR A 36 -13.74 -17.48 -0.41
N PRO A 37 -12.46 -17.27 -0.77
CA PRO A 37 -11.47 -18.35 -0.75
C PRO A 37 -11.19 -18.89 0.66
N LEU A 38 -11.39 -18.08 1.70
CA LEU A 38 -11.21 -18.45 3.11
C LEU A 38 -12.54 -18.36 3.87
N PRO A 39 -12.66 -19.02 5.05
CA PRO A 39 -13.76 -18.76 5.97
C PRO A 39 -13.84 -17.26 6.30
N GLU A 40 -15.05 -16.70 6.33
CA GLU A 40 -15.29 -15.25 6.40
C GLU A 40 -14.52 -14.57 7.52
N ALA A 41 -14.56 -15.10 8.75
CA ALA A 41 -13.82 -14.56 9.88
C ALA A 41 -12.31 -14.48 9.60
N VAL A 42 -11.74 -15.55 9.03
CA VAL A 42 -10.30 -15.61 8.72
C VAL A 42 -9.96 -14.60 7.63
N GLN A 43 -10.79 -14.50 6.59
CA GLN A 43 -10.57 -13.55 5.50
C GLN A 43 -10.61 -12.11 6.01
N LEU A 44 -11.61 -11.73 6.80
CA LEU A 44 -11.74 -10.35 7.28
C LEU A 44 -10.55 -9.91 8.13
N TRP A 45 -10.08 -10.78 9.03
CA TRP A 45 -8.88 -10.51 9.82
C TRP A 45 -7.61 -10.51 8.97
N PHE A 46 -7.53 -11.39 7.97
CA PHE A 46 -6.42 -11.45 7.02
C PHE A 46 -6.33 -10.14 6.23
N ASP A 47 -7.40 -9.73 5.56
CA ASP A 47 -7.44 -8.53 4.70
C ASP A 47 -7.12 -7.29 5.55
N PHE A 48 -7.83 -7.07 6.65
CA PHE A 48 -7.63 -5.89 7.51
C PHE A 48 -6.23 -5.84 8.16
N GLY A 49 -5.71 -7.00 8.57
CA GLY A 49 -4.38 -7.10 9.17
C GLY A 49 -3.27 -6.79 8.16
N HIS A 50 -3.35 -7.36 6.97
CA HIS A 50 -2.35 -7.16 5.93
C HIS A 50 -2.44 -5.76 5.32
N ASP A 51 -3.63 -5.21 5.08
CA ASP A 51 -3.79 -3.83 4.59
C ASP A 51 -3.09 -2.83 5.52
N GLN A 52 -3.27 -2.98 6.84
CA GLN A 52 -2.58 -2.14 7.82
C GLN A 52 -1.06 -2.40 7.82
N GLY A 53 -0.64 -3.66 7.98
CA GLY A 53 0.77 -4.02 8.10
C GLY A 53 1.58 -3.60 6.86
N PHE A 54 1.05 -3.88 5.68
CA PHE A 54 1.66 -3.49 4.42
C PHE A 54 1.52 -2.00 4.12
N GLY A 55 0.44 -1.35 4.58
CA GLY A 55 0.32 0.11 4.55
C GLY A 55 1.45 0.77 5.32
N TYR A 56 1.72 0.34 6.56
CA TYR A 56 2.84 0.83 7.35
C TYR A 56 4.20 0.53 6.72
N LEU A 57 4.36 -0.64 6.09
CA LEU A 57 5.58 -1.00 5.35
C LEU A 57 5.82 -0.04 4.18
N ALA A 58 4.80 0.22 3.35
CA ALA A 58 4.88 1.17 2.23
C ALA A 58 5.21 2.59 2.73
N LEU A 59 4.51 3.05 3.78
CA LEU A 59 4.76 4.35 4.38
C LEU A 59 6.19 4.48 4.90
N ALA A 60 6.69 3.45 5.59
CA ALA A 60 8.06 3.43 6.09
C ALA A 60 9.08 3.47 4.95
N GLY A 61 8.86 2.70 3.87
CA GLY A 61 9.68 2.71 2.67
C GLY A 61 9.74 4.08 2.00
N ALA A 62 8.56 4.66 1.74
CA ALA A 62 8.42 5.96 1.11
C ALA A 62 9.05 7.07 1.97
N ALA A 63 8.78 7.10 3.28
CA ALA A 63 9.34 8.08 4.19
C ALA A 63 10.87 7.98 4.30
N ALA A 64 11.42 6.77 4.32
CA ALA A 64 12.87 6.56 4.34
C ALA A 64 13.53 7.10 3.06
N ALA A 65 12.96 6.80 1.88
CA ALA A 65 13.48 7.29 0.61
C ALA A 65 13.29 8.82 0.44
N ALA A 66 12.17 9.37 0.89
CA ALA A 66 11.88 10.81 0.83
C ALA A 66 12.95 11.65 1.57
N ARG A 67 13.44 11.17 2.73
CA ARG A 67 14.52 11.82 3.47
C ARG A 67 15.82 11.89 2.67
N ASP A 68 16.11 10.88 1.86
CA ASP A 68 17.29 10.83 0.99
C ASP A 68 17.12 11.72 -0.26
N VAL A 69 15.91 11.79 -0.84
CA VAL A 69 15.58 12.68 -1.97
C VAL A 69 15.62 14.15 -1.57
N ALA A 70 15.32 14.52 -0.33
CA ALA A 70 15.40 15.92 0.12
C ALA A 70 16.78 16.57 -0.09
N GLY A 71 17.84 15.77 -0.25
CA GLY A 71 19.18 16.24 -0.61
C GLY A 71 19.38 16.60 -2.09
N CYS A 72 18.51 16.16 -3.00
CA CYS A 72 18.60 16.40 -4.45
C CYS A 72 18.55 17.89 -4.81
N GLY A 73 17.72 18.68 -4.11
CA GLY A 73 17.63 20.12 -4.32
C GLY A 73 18.76 20.94 -3.68
N ARG A 74 19.62 20.32 -2.85
CA ARG A 74 20.67 21.03 -2.08
C ARG A 74 22.09 20.81 -2.61
N GLY A 75 22.25 20.29 -3.82
CA GLY A 75 23.57 20.07 -4.44
C GLY A 75 24.47 19.08 -3.68
N ARG A 76 23.90 18.21 -2.85
CA ARG A 76 24.66 17.26 -2.02
C ARG A 76 25.43 16.28 -2.92
N GLU A 77 26.74 16.20 -2.71
CA GLU A 77 27.78 15.46 -3.46
C GLU A 77 27.47 14.01 -3.89
N GLY A 78 26.40 13.40 -3.37
CA GLY A 78 26.00 12.03 -3.70
C GLY A 78 25.08 11.87 -4.91
N TRP A 79 24.41 12.94 -5.36
CA TRP A 79 23.54 12.95 -6.54
C TRP A 79 24.12 13.79 -7.69
N THR A 80 25.08 14.66 -7.37
CA THR A 80 25.70 15.63 -8.27
C THR A 80 26.99 15.13 -8.92
N SER A 81 27.41 13.88 -8.68
CA SER A 81 28.64 13.31 -9.25
C SER A 81 28.53 12.95 -10.75
N GLY A 82 27.36 13.16 -11.37
CA GLY A 82 27.22 13.19 -12.83
C GLY A 82 26.99 14.62 -13.26
N GLY A 83 27.89 15.18 -14.08
CA GLY A 83 27.78 16.52 -14.64
C GLY A 83 26.40 16.80 -15.25
N GLY A 84 26.09 18.10 -15.41
CA GLY A 84 24.79 18.65 -15.82
C GLY A 84 23.90 17.73 -16.68
N GLY A 85 22.63 17.60 -16.28
CA GLY A 85 21.63 16.74 -16.93
C GLY A 85 21.42 15.38 -16.25
N ALA A 86 22.50 14.62 -15.99
CA ALA A 86 22.39 13.27 -15.42
C ALA A 86 21.88 13.26 -13.96
N GLY A 87 22.36 14.19 -13.14
CA GLY A 87 21.88 14.35 -11.75
C GLY A 87 20.42 14.81 -11.67
N ALA A 88 19.99 15.70 -12.57
CA ALA A 88 18.60 16.16 -12.63
C ALA A 88 17.65 15.02 -12.97
N ALA A 89 17.99 14.20 -13.98
CA ALA A 89 17.20 13.02 -14.33
C ALA A 89 17.12 11.99 -13.20
N ALA A 90 18.22 11.80 -12.44
CA ALA A 90 18.23 10.92 -11.28
C ALA A 90 17.29 11.42 -10.16
N CYS A 91 17.29 12.72 -9.88
CA CYS A 91 16.41 13.31 -8.87
C CYS A 91 14.94 13.19 -9.26
N VAL A 92 14.57 13.49 -10.52
CA VAL A 92 13.20 13.31 -11.01
C VAL A 92 12.73 11.85 -10.86
N ARG A 93 13.57 10.86 -11.20
CA ARG A 93 13.22 9.45 -10.99
C ARG A 93 13.04 9.10 -9.52
N ALA A 94 13.84 9.70 -8.64
CA ALA A 94 13.76 9.48 -7.22
C ALA A 94 12.49 10.09 -6.60
N ASP A 95 12.11 11.29 -7.03
CA ASP A 95 10.83 11.93 -6.68
C ASP A 95 9.65 11.08 -7.15
N VAL A 96 9.69 10.56 -8.39
CA VAL A 96 8.65 9.67 -8.92
C VAL A 96 8.56 8.38 -8.09
N ALA A 97 9.69 7.75 -7.75
CA ALA A 97 9.69 6.53 -6.94
C ALA A 97 9.08 6.78 -5.55
N VAL A 98 9.47 7.87 -4.88
CA VAL A 98 8.89 8.26 -3.59
C VAL A 98 7.39 8.53 -3.71
N GLY A 99 6.98 9.25 -4.75
CA GLY A 99 5.57 9.53 -5.03
C GLY A 99 4.74 8.26 -5.23
N LEU A 100 5.27 7.28 -5.98
CA LEU A 100 4.63 5.98 -6.16
C LEU A 100 4.49 5.20 -4.84
N GLY A 101 5.50 5.23 -3.97
CA GLY A 101 5.41 4.60 -2.65
C GLY A 101 4.31 5.22 -1.77
N PHE A 102 4.20 6.55 -1.75
CA PHE A 102 3.10 7.22 -1.04
C PHE A 102 1.73 6.94 -1.67
N ALA A 103 1.65 6.81 -3.00
CA ALA A 103 0.41 6.42 -3.66
C ALA A 103 0.00 4.98 -3.29
N GLY A 104 0.96 4.04 -3.22
CA GLY A 104 0.72 2.68 -2.74
C GLY A 104 0.22 2.65 -1.30
N PHE A 105 0.84 3.44 -0.41
CA PHE A 105 0.35 3.63 0.96
C PHE A 105 -1.09 4.17 0.99
N ALA A 106 -1.40 5.20 0.22
CA ALA A 106 -2.74 5.79 0.18
C ALA A 106 -3.80 4.77 -0.27
N PHE A 107 -3.48 3.93 -1.25
CA PHE A 107 -4.37 2.87 -1.71
C PHE A 107 -4.60 1.82 -0.61
N LEU A 108 -3.55 1.35 0.07
CA LEU A 108 -3.69 0.42 1.20
C LEU A 108 -4.41 1.04 2.39
N ALA A 109 -4.24 2.33 2.66
CA ALA A 109 -4.98 3.02 3.72
C ALA A 109 -6.48 3.04 3.42
N LEU A 110 -6.88 3.25 2.16
CA LEU A 110 -8.27 3.14 1.74
C LEU A 110 -8.77 1.69 1.83
N ALA A 111 -7.96 0.71 1.42
CA ALA A 111 -8.28 -0.71 1.56
C ALA A 111 -8.53 -1.07 3.04
N ALA A 112 -7.62 -0.67 3.94
CA ALA A 112 -7.72 -0.88 5.38
C ALA A 112 -9.00 -0.28 6.00
N LEU A 113 -9.47 0.87 5.49
CA LEU A 113 -10.75 1.46 5.92
C LEU A 113 -11.93 0.60 5.50
N VAL A 114 -11.93 0.10 4.26
CA VAL A 114 -13.00 -0.76 3.73
C VAL A 114 -13.02 -2.11 4.43
N THR A 115 -11.87 -2.75 4.60
CA THR A 115 -11.74 -4.06 5.26
C THR A 115 -11.99 -3.94 6.76
N GLY A 116 -11.54 -2.84 7.39
CA GLY A 116 -11.87 -2.51 8.78
C GLY A 116 -13.37 -2.29 9.01
N PHE A 117 -14.05 -1.60 8.09
CA PHE A 117 -15.52 -1.46 8.15
C PHE A 117 -16.24 -2.81 8.05
N ARG A 118 -15.81 -3.69 7.13
CA ARG A 118 -16.37 -5.05 7.01
C ARG A 118 -16.14 -5.89 8.26
N LEU A 119 -14.94 -5.82 8.83
CA LEU A 119 -14.62 -6.50 10.09
C LEU A 119 -15.49 -5.96 11.24
N ALA A 120 -15.70 -4.65 11.32
CA ALA A 120 -16.58 -4.04 12.31
C ALA A 120 -18.05 -4.50 12.16
N CYS A 121 -18.56 -4.58 10.92
CA CYS A 121 -19.87 -5.17 10.66
C CYS A 121 -19.93 -6.63 11.14
N PHE A 122 -18.93 -7.44 10.81
CA PHE A 122 -18.88 -8.84 11.21
C PHE A 122 -18.88 -9.01 12.73
N LEU A 123 -18.10 -8.20 13.45
CA LEU A 123 -18.09 -8.21 14.92
C LEU A 123 -19.44 -7.78 15.53
N ALA A 124 -20.19 -6.90 14.85
CA ALA A 124 -21.47 -6.39 15.35
C ALA A 124 -22.67 -7.27 14.99
N THR A 125 -22.71 -7.87 13.79
CA THR A 125 -23.89 -8.54 13.23
C THR A 125 -23.66 -10.03 12.92
N GLY A 126 -22.42 -10.50 12.97
CA GLY A 126 -22.03 -11.83 12.48
C GLY A 126 -21.91 -11.92 10.95
N SER A 127 -22.00 -10.79 10.23
CA SER A 127 -21.88 -10.71 8.78
C SER A 127 -21.04 -9.50 8.37
N ARG A 128 -20.18 -9.63 7.36
CA ARG A 128 -19.40 -8.51 6.80
C ARG A 128 -20.26 -7.41 6.16
N PHE A 129 -21.54 -7.67 5.90
CA PHE A 129 -22.46 -6.69 5.33
C PHE A 129 -23.07 -5.80 6.43
N PRO A 130 -23.28 -4.51 6.14
CA PRO A 130 -24.02 -3.66 7.06
C PRO A 130 -25.43 -4.23 7.28
N PRO A 131 -26.03 -4.03 8.46
CA PRO A 131 -27.40 -4.46 8.70
C PRO A 131 -28.31 -3.84 7.63
N THR A 132 -29.05 -4.67 6.90
CA THR A 132 -30.12 -4.16 6.04
C THR A 132 -31.11 -3.46 6.95
N GLN A 133 -31.37 -2.16 6.72
CA GLN A 133 -32.48 -1.51 7.41
C GLN A 133 -33.73 -2.37 7.18
N PRO A 134 -34.54 -2.65 8.22
CA PRO A 134 -35.80 -3.33 7.99
C PRO A 134 -36.56 -2.54 6.94
N ALA A 135 -36.95 -3.19 5.84
CA ALA A 135 -37.79 -2.57 4.84
C ALA A 135 -39.02 -2.04 5.57
N SER A 136 -39.14 -0.71 5.66
CA SER A 136 -40.36 -0.06 6.09
C SER A 136 -41.42 -0.37 5.05
N TYR A 137 -42.26 -1.37 5.35
CA TYR A 137 -43.50 -1.67 4.67
C TYR A 137 -44.67 -1.26 5.56
#